data_AF-A0A3A5SBS8-F1
#
_entry.id   AF-A0A3A5SBS8-F1
#
_cell.length_a   1.000
_cell.length_b   1.000
_cell.length_c   1.000
_cell.angle_alpha   90.00
_cell.angle_beta   90.00
_cell.angle_gamma   90.00
#
_symmetry.space_group_name_H-M   'P 1'
#
loop_
_entity.id
_entity.type
_entity.pdbx_description
1 polymer ?
#
loop_
_entity_poly.entity_id
_entity_poly.type
_entity_poly.pdbx_seq_one_letter_code
_entity_poly.pdbx_strand_id
1 'polypeptide(L)'
;MKKNSLFDNWFVYNYQRLRNIFGRYLHEDAFHDAYLAMKREVVISEIPVESFEPYFFGVYKKCRLKCIHKDSCYCFPDNEHFFLLMQEEETPSVEVLAASDKLVYDILLFVKKKYPQTDYELFRLKEYEAKCSYRHLSAYAGISASAIHRRISDITDTIRNHEGFSKRYAHVSM
;
A
#
# COMPACT_ATOMS: atom_id res chain seq x y z
N MET A 1 19.96 -34.21 29.97
CA MET A 1 19.76 -33.53 28.67
C MET A 1 18.45 -32.76 28.73
N LYS A 2 18.37 -31.52 28.21
CA LYS A 2 17.09 -30.77 28.17
C LYS A 2 16.10 -31.53 27.27
N LYS A 3 14.84 -31.72 27.65
CA LYS A 3 13.85 -32.49 26.84
C LYS A 3 13.75 -31.98 25.38
N ASN A 4 13.94 -30.68 25.17
CA ASN A 4 14.06 -30.09 23.83
C ASN A 4 15.17 -30.71 22.98
N SER A 5 16.35 -30.98 23.55
CA SER A 5 17.43 -31.64 22.83
C SER A 5 17.09 -33.10 22.47
N LEU A 6 16.25 -33.77 23.25
CA LEU A 6 15.81 -35.13 22.93
C LEU A 6 14.84 -35.14 21.75
N PHE A 7 13.87 -34.24 21.74
CA PHE A 7 12.95 -34.08 20.62
C PHE A 7 13.67 -33.59 19.36
N ASP A 8 14.57 -32.61 19.47
CA ASP A 8 15.35 -32.10 18.34
C ASP A 8 16.21 -33.21 17.70
N ASN A 9 16.90 -34.01 18.52
CA ASN A 9 17.71 -35.14 18.03
C ASN A 9 16.84 -36.23 17.39
N TRP A 10 15.69 -36.56 17.99
CA TRP A 10 14.74 -37.51 17.42
C TRP A 10 14.19 -37.02 16.08
N PHE A 11 13.82 -35.74 15.98
CA PHE A 11 13.26 -35.16 14.77
C PHE A 11 14.28 -35.15 13.63
N VAL A 12 15.53 -34.75 13.91
CA VAL A 12 16.62 -34.78 12.92
C VAL A 12 16.87 -36.20 12.41
N TYR A 13 16.90 -37.20 13.31
CA TYR A 13 17.10 -38.60 12.93
C TYR A 13 15.95 -39.14 12.05
N ASN A 14 14.71 -38.73 12.32
CA ASN A 14 13.53 -39.21 11.60
C ASN A 14 13.07 -38.30 10.46
N TYR A 15 13.73 -37.16 10.21
CA TYR A 15 13.25 -36.11 9.31
C TYR A 15 12.92 -36.64 7.90
N GLN A 16 13.88 -37.31 7.26
CA GLN A 16 13.69 -37.85 5.91
C GLN A 16 12.63 -38.95 5.90
N ARG A 17 12.56 -39.78 6.95
CA ARG A 17 11.55 -40.83 7.07
C ARG A 17 10.14 -40.23 7.15
N LEU A 18 9.95 -39.26 8.04
CA LEU A 18 8.69 -38.53 8.22
C LEU A 18 8.28 -37.81 6.93
N ARG A 19 9.23 -37.16 6.26
CA ARG A 19 9.01 -36.50 4.96
C ARG A 19 8.52 -37.49 3.90
N ASN A 20 9.16 -38.65 3.82
CA ASN A 20 8.82 -39.70 2.84
C ASN A 20 7.44 -40.33 3.09
N ILE A 21 6.97 -40.40 4.35
CA ILE A 21 5.63 -40.91 4.67
C ILE A 21 4.53 -40.04 4.03
N PHE A 22 4.72 -38.72 4.00
CA PHE A 22 3.78 -37.80 3.38
C PHE A 22 4.01 -37.65 1.86
N GLY A 23 5.26 -37.86 1.41
CA GLY A 23 5.62 -37.94 0.01
C GLY A 23 5.25 -36.67 -0.78
N ARG A 24 4.68 -36.86 -1.97
CA ARG A 24 4.31 -35.76 -2.89
C ARG A 24 3.23 -34.83 -2.33
N TYR A 25 2.45 -35.28 -1.36
CA TYR A 25 1.34 -34.51 -0.76
C TYR A 25 1.72 -33.87 0.58
N LEU A 26 3.02 -33.79 0.87
CA LEU A 26 3.53 -33.08 2.04
C LEU A 26 3.23 -31.59 1.92
N HIS A 27 2.56 -31.05 2.93
CA HIS A 27 2.44 -29.62 3.10
C HIS A 27 3.63 -29.12 3.92
N GLU A 28 4.63 -28.54 3.25
CA GLU A 28 5.91 -28.17 3.87
C GLU A 28 5.71 -27.20 5.05
N ASP A 29 4.90 -26.16 4.91
CA ASP A 29 4.68 -25.20 6.02
C ASP A 29 4.04 -25.87 7.23
N ALA A 30 2.97 -26.64 7.02
CA ALA A 30 2.31 -27.38 8.09
C ALA A 30 3.23 -28.39 8.80
N PHE A 31 4.20 -28.96 8.09
CA PHE A 31 5.18 -29.89 8.64
C PHE A 31 6.18 -29.17 9.56
N HIS A 32 6.68 -28.01 9.15
CA HIS A 32 7.57 -27.19 9.97
C HIS A 32 6.81 -26.55 11.16
N ASP A 33 5.58 -26.10 10.95
CA ASP A 33 4.70 -25.61 12.02
C ASP A 33 4.42 -26.69 13.06
N ALA A 34 4.27 -27.95 12.64
CA ALA A 34 4.10 -29.06 13.55
C ALA A 34 5.34 -29.32 14.41
N TYR A 35 6.54 -29.19 13.84
CA TYR A 35 7.79 -29.24 14.60
C TYR A 35 7.86 -28.12 15.64
N LEU A 36 7.55 -26.88 15.28
CA LEU A 36 7.58 -25.75 16.21
C LEU A 36 6.53 -25.89 17.32
N ALA A 37 5.33 -26.37 17.00
CA ALA A 37 4.28 -26.64 17.96
C ALA A 37 4.70 -27.76 18.93
N MET A 38 5.21 -28.86 18.41
CA MET A 38 5.72 -29.98 19.22
C MET A 38 6.87 -29.56 20.14
N LYS A 39 7.80 -28.76 19.64
CA LYS A 39 8.92 -28.24 20.42
C LYS A 39 8.46 -27.41 21.62
N ARG A 40 7.33 -26.69 21.50
CA ARG A 40 6.73 -25.96 22.62
C ARG A 40 5.98 -26.91 23.57
N GLU A 41 5.21 -27.85 23.03
CA GLU A 41 4.41 -28.79 23.82
C GLU A 41 5.26 -29.78 24.62
N VAL A 42 6.39 -30.27 24.09
CA VAL A 42 7.30 -31.19 24.80
C VAL A 42 7.98 -30.53 26.01
N VAL A 43 8.06 -29.19 26.05
CA VAL A 43 8.52 -28.46 27.24
C VAL A 43 7.45 -28.47 28.33
N ILE A 44 6.18 -28.37 27.94
CA ILE A 44 5.04 -28.16 28.83
C ILE A 44 4.46 -29.50 29.32
N SER A 45 4.41 -30.49 28.43
CA SER A 45 3.80 -31.79 28.63
C SER A 45 4.88 -32.86 28.78
N GLU A 46 4.73 -33.77 29.76
CA GLU A 46 5.65 -34.90 29.96
C GLU A 46 5.43 -36.04 28.95
N ILE A 47 5.51 -35.73 27.66
CA ILE A 47 5.29 -36.70 26.59
C ILE A 47 6.48 -37.68 26.55
N PRO A 48 6.24 -39.01 26.61
CA PRO A 48 7.29 -40.02 26.48
C PRO A 48 7.80 -40.10 25.03
N VAL A 49 9.08 -40.45 24.86
CA VAL A 49 9.76 -40.44 23.55
C VAL A 49 9.11 -41.40 22.56
N GLU A 50 8.60 -42.54 23.04
CA GLU A 50 7.90 -43.54 22.23
C GLU A 50 6.62 -43.00 21.59
N SER A 51 6.05 -41.93 22.16
CA SER A 51 4.83 -41.30 21.67
C SER A 51 5.07 -40.09 20.75
N PHE A 52 6.33 -39.74 20.47
CA PHE A 52 6.64 -38.56 19.63
C PHE A 52 6.09 -38.70 18.21
N GLU A 53 6.21 -39.88 17.60
CA GLU A 53 5.73 -40.12 16.24
C GLU A 53 4.19 -40.00 16.10
N PRO A 54 3.36 -40.73 16.85
CA PRO A 54 1.91 -40.61 16.75
C PRO A 54 1.42 -39.20 17.13
N TYR A 55 2.07 -38.55 18.11
CA TYR A 55 1.71 -37.20 18.51
C TYR A 55 2.08 -36.18 17.42
N PHE A 56 3.25 -36.32 16.80
CA PHE A 56 3.67 -35.48 15.67
C PHE A 56 2.69 -35.58 14.50
N PHE A 57 2.22 -36.78 14.16
CA PHE A 57 1.18 -36.95 13.13
C PHE A 57 -0.13 -36.22 13.47
N GLY A 58 -0.56 -36.27 14.74
CA GLY A 58 -1.73 -35.53 15.21
C GLY A 58 -1.57 -34.02 15.08
N VAL A 59 -0.42 -33.49 15.51
CA VAL A 59 -0.10 -32.06 15.41
C VAL A 59 0.00 -31.63 13.94
N TYR A 60 0.64 -32.42 13.09
CA TYR A 60 0.73 -32.15 11.64
C TYR A 60 -0.65 -32.05 10.99
N LYS A 61 -1.56 -32.99 11.28
CA LYS A 61 -2.95 -32.92 10.76
C LYS A 61 -3.64 -31.61 11.18
N LYS A 62 -3.45 -31.18 12.42
CA LYS A 62 -3.99 -29.91 12.94
C LYS A 62 -3.38 -28.70 12.24
N CYS A 63 -2.06 -28.65 12.07
CA CYS A 63 -1.38 -27.57 11.36
C CYS A 63 -1.81 -27.50 9.89
N ARG A 64 -1.91 -28.64 9.21
CA ARG A 64 -2.34 -28.72 7.81
C ARG A 64 -3.76 -28.19 7.62
N LEU A 65 -4.69 -28.53 8.51
CA LEU A 65 -6.05 -27.98 8.45
C LEU A 65 -6.07 -26.45 8.64
N LYS A 66 -5.20 -25.91 9.50
CA LYS A 66 -5.06 -24.47 9.68
C LYS A 66 -4.51 -23.79 8.43
N CYS A 67 -3.50 -24.36 7.77
CA CYS A 67 -2.97 -23.84 6.51
C CYS A 67 -4.06 -23.82 5.43
N ILE A 68 -4.77 -24.93 5.22
CA ILE A 68 -5.87 -25.02 4.25
C ILE A 68 -6.96 -23.97 4.54
N HIS A 69 -7.34 -23.81 5.80
CA HIS A 69 -8.33 -22.80 6.18
C HIS A 69 -7.83 -21.38 5.91
N LYS A 70 -6.56 -21.09 6.25
CA LYS A 70 -5.95 -19.79 5.98
C LYS A 70 -5.90 -19.51 4.48
N ASP A 71 -5.49 -20.48 3.68
CA ASP A 71 -5.40 -20.35 2.22
C ASP A 71 -6.78 -20.16 1.59
N SER A 72 -7.84 -20.75 2.17
CA SER A 72 -9.22 -20.54 1.71
C SER A 72 -9.74 -19.11 1.88
N CYS A 73 -9.09 -18.30 2.73
CA CYS A 73 -9.42 -16.89 2.87
C CYS A 73 -8.87 -16.01 1.74
N TYR A 74 -8.02 -16.57 0.87
CA TYR A 74 -7.39 -15.86 -0.22
C TYR A 74 -7.88 -16.40 -1.57
N CYS A 75 -8.26 -15.50 -2.47
CA CYS A 75 -8.42 -15.82 -3.88
C CYS A 75 -7.07 -15.63 -4.57
N PHE A 76 -6.49 -16.70 -5.08
CA PHE A 76 -5.29 -16.62 -5.92
C PHE A 76 -5.75 -16.38 -7.36
N PRO A 77 -5.52 -15.19 -7.93
CA PRO A 77 -5.90 -14.90 -9.30
C PRO A 77 -5.10 -15.79 -10.26
N ASP A 78 -5.72 -16.26 -11.34
CA ASP A 78 -4.99 -16.96 -12.41
C ASP A 78 -3.92 -16.06 -13.05
N ASN A 79 -2.93 -16.64 -13.72
CA ASN A 79 -1.86 -15.88 -14.36
C ASN A 79 -2.38 -14.82 -15.35
N GLU A 80 -3.51 -15.08 -16.01
CA GLU A 80 -4.18 -14.17 -16.95
C GLU A 80 -4.94 -13.03 -16.25
N HIS A 81 -5.20 -13.18 -14.95
CA HIS A 81 -6.04 -12.26 -14.17
C HIS A 81 -5.37 -10.90 -13.93
N PHE A 82 -4.04 -10.85 -13.97
CA PHE A 82 -3.27 -9.60 -13.90
C PHE A 82 -3.36 -8.79 -15.20
N PHE A 83 -3.40 -9.45 -16.36
CA PHE A 83 -3.43 -8.76 -17.65
C PHE A 83 -4.83 -8.31 -18.06
N LEU A 84 -5.88 -9.01 -17.61
CA LEU A 84 -7.26 -8.70 -17.96
C LEU A 84 -7.90 -7.58 -17.12
N LEU A 85 -7.38 -7.33 -15.91
CA LEU A 85 -7.95 -6.33 -14.99
C LEU A 85 -7.13 -5.05 -14.86
N MET A 86 -5.88 -5.03 -15.34
CA MET A 86 -5.14 -3.78 -15.49
C MET A 86 -5.75 -3.02 -16.67
N GLN A 87 -6.77 -2.20 -16.40
CA GLN A 87 -7.03 -1.07 -17.29
C GLN A 87 -5.76 -0.22 -17.27
N GLU A 88 -5.06 -0.13 -18.40
CA GLU A 88 -4.00 0.87 -18.55
C GLU A 88 -4.65 2.22 -18.22
N GLU A 89 -4.17 2.90 -17.17
CA GLU A 89 -4.54 4.30 -16.97
C GLU A 89 -4.12 5.03 -18.25
N GLU A 90 -5.09 5.48 -19.04
CA GLU A 90 -4.82 6.20 -20.30
C GLU A 90 -3.92 7.39 -19.98
N THR A 91 -2.65 7.28 -20.32
CA THR A 91 -1.72 8.40 -20.14
C THR A 91 -2.16 9.51 -21.09
N PRO A 92 -2.37 10.75 -20.59
CA PRO A 92 -2.78 11.86 -21.46
C PRO A 92 -1.80 12.03 -22.62
N SER A 93 -2.32 12.33 -23.81
CA SER A 93 -1.46 12.54 -24.98
C SER A 93 -0.49 13.71 -24.77
N VAL A 94 0.64 13.71 -25.49
CA VAL A 94 1.65 14.79 -25.42
C VAL A 94 1.03 16.16 -25.73
N GLU A 95 0.04 16.20 -26.63
CA GLU A 95 -0.68 17.43 -26.99
C GLU A 95 -1.56 17.95 -25.85
N VAL A 96 -2.26 17.04 -25.15
CA VAL A 96 -3.08 17.40 -23.98
C VAL A 96 -2.20 17.92 -22.84
N LEU A 97 -1.06 17.28 -22.59
CA LEU A 97 -0.09 17.75 -21.60
C LEU A 97 0.44 19.15 -21.96
N ALA A 98 0.87 19.38 -23.19
CA ALA A 98 1.35 20.69 -23.64
C ALA A 98 0.26 21.77 -23.57
N ALA A 99 -0.99 21.43 -23.90
CA ALA A 99 -2.13 22.34 -23.77
C ALA A 99 -2.42 22.68 -22.30
N SER A 100 -2.26 21.71 -21.39
CA SER A 100 -2.41 21.90 -19.95
C SER A 100 -1.35 22.85 -19.38
N ASP A 101 -0.08 22.65 -19.72
CA ASP A 101 1.03 23.49 -19.27
C ASP A 101 0.87 24.92 -19.78
N LYS A 102 0.46 25.09 -21.04
CA LYS A 102 0.17 26.39 -21.62
C LYS A 102 -0.98 27.10 -20.91
N LEU A 103 -2.03 26.37 -20.53
CA LEU A 103 -3.15 26.92 -19.76
C LEU A 103 -2.69 27.40 -18.38
N VAL A 104 -1.90 26.61 -17.67
CA VAL A 104 -1.33 26.99 -16.38
C VAL A 104 -0.49 28.26 -16.49
N TYR A 105 0.40 28.33 -17.49
CA TYR A 105 1.25 29.50 -17.73
C TYR A 105 0.40 30.76 -17.97
N ASP A 106 -0.62 30.67 -18.82
CA ASP A 106 -1.50 31.80 -19.14
C ASP A 106 -2.31 32.27 -17.93
N ILE A 107 -2.78 31.34 -17.07
CA ILE A 107 -3.46 31.67 -15.81
C ILE A 107 -2.50 32.40 -14.87
N LEU A 108 -1.28 31.88 -14.65
CA LEU A 108 -0.29 32.50 -13.78
C LEU A 108 0.10 33.90 -14.29
N LEU A 109 0.25 34.07 -15.60
CA LEU A 109 0.54 35.37 -16.22
C LEU A 109 -0.63 36.35 -16.06
N PHE A 110 -1.87 35.88 -16.20
CA PHE A 110 -3.07 36.68 -15.97
C PHE A 110 -3.15 37.16 -14.52
N VAL A 111 -2.95 36.27 -13.54
CA VAL A 111 -2.97 36.62 -12.12
C VAL A 111 -1.88 37.64 -11.81
N LYS A 112 -0.65 37.41 -12.31
CA LYS A 112 0.49 38.32 -12.12
C LYS A 112 0.22 39.73 -12.67
N LYS A 113 -0.53 39.86 -13.77
CA LYS A 113 -0.86 41.16 -14.36
C LYS A 113 -2.02 41.88 -13.66
N LYS A 114 -2.99 41.13 -13.13
CA LYS A 114 -4.23 41.68 -12.55
C LYS A 114 -4.12 42.00 -11.06
N TYR A 115 -3.35 41.22 -10.30
CA TYR A 115 -3.29 41.31 -8.84
C TYR A 115 -1.95 41.88 -8.34
N PRO A 116 -1.91 42.43 -7.11
CA PRO A 116 -0.66 42.82 -6.48
C PRO A 116 0.34 41.66 -6.40
N GLN A 117 1.63 41.98 -6.50
CA GLN A 117 2.70 40.98 -6.48
C GLN A 117 2.63 40.05 -5.26
N THR A 118 2.28 40.59 -4.09
CA THR A 118 2.10 39.81 -2.85
C THR A 118 0.99 38.76 -2.97
N ASP A 119 -0.12 39.11 -3.62
CA ASP A 119 -1.27 38.22 -3.74
C ASP A 119 -1.01 37.14 -4.80
N TYR A 120 -0.28 37.49 -5.88
CA TYR A 120 0.22 36.54 -6.85
C TYR A 120 1.18 35.51 -6.23
N GLU A 121 2.12 35.94 -5.39
CA GLU A 121 3.06 35.03 -4.71
C GLU A 121 2.34 34.07 -3.75
N LEU A 122 1.40 34.59 -2.96
CA LEU A 122 0.57 33.77 -2.08
C LEU A 122 -0.24 32.74 -2.86
N PHE A 123 -0.87 33.14 -3.97
CA PHE A 123 -1.61 32.25 -4.85
C PHE A 123 -0.70 31.17 -5.46
N ARG A 124 0.46 31.56 -5.99
CA ARG A 124 1.42 30.64 -6.62
C ARG A 124 1.94 29.59 -5.64
N LEU A 125 2.31 30.00 -4.43
CA LEU A 125 2.77 29.09 -3.37
C LEU A 125 1.65 28.14 -2.90
N LYS A 126 0.40 28.61 -2.88
CA LYS A 126 -0.75 27.86 -2.38
C LYS A 126 -1.32 26.86 -3.40
N GLU A 127 -1.43 27.25 -4.66
CA GLU A 127 -2.16 26.47 -5.68
C GLU A 127 -1.21 25.76 -6.66
N TYR A 128 0.00 26.28 -6.90
CA TYR A 128 0.88 25.75 -7.95
C TYR A 128 2.18 25.10 -7.41
N GLU A 129 3.02 25.82 -6.66
CA GLU A 129 4.37 25.37 -6.32
C GLU A 129 4.40 24.38 -5.15
N ALA A 130 4.22 24.88 -3.93
CA ALA A 130 4.50 24.12 -2.71
C ALA A 130 3.24 23.62 -1.97
N LYS A 131 2.06 23.94 -2.50
CA LYS A 131 0.74 23.65 -1.91
C LYS A 131 0.70 24.01 -0.41
N CYS A 132 1.28 25.15 -0.05
CA CYS A 132 1.47 25.55 1.34
C CYS A 132 0.14 25.65 2.10
N SER A 133 0.14 25.30 3.39
CA SER A 133 -1.02 25.56 4.24
C SER A 133 -1.19 27.06 4.49
N TYR A 134 -2.43 27.50 4.74
CA TYR A 134 -2.71 28.89 5.09
C TYR A 134 -1.98 29.36 6.37
N ARG A 135 -1.63 28.43 7.27
CA ARG A 135 -0.82 28.74 8.47
C ARG A 135 0.61 29.12 8.08
N HIS A 136 1.24 28.38 7.18
CA HIS A 136 2.59 28.69 6.71
C HIS A 136 2.63 30.00 5.90
N LEU A 137 1.63 30.22 5.05
CA LEU A 137 1.50 31.48 4.30
C LEU A 137 1.27 32.68 5.24
N SER A 138 0.49 32.48 6.31
CA SER A 138 0.27 33.51 7.33
C SER A 138 1.57 33.89 8.05
N ALA A 139 2.38 32.90 8.43
CA ALA A 139 3.69 33.13 9.03
C ALA A 139 4.66 33.82 8.05
N TYR A 140 4.64 33.46 6.77
CA TYR A 140 5.48 34.05 5.73
C TYR A 140 5.12 35.52 5.43
N ALA A 141 3.84 35.82 5.23
CA ALA A 141 3.39 37.16 4.82
C ALA A 141 3.10 38.11 5.99
N GLY A 142 3.04 37.61 7.23
CA GLY A 142 2.63 38.40 8.40
C GLY A 142 1.16 38.82 8.40
N ILE A 143 0.33 38.18 7.57
CA ILE A 143 -1.11 38.46 7.43
C ILE A 143 -1.88 37.29 8.02
N SER A 144 -3.06 37.53 8.60
CA SER A 144 -3.92 36.46 9.10
C SER A 144 -4.30 35.44 8.01
N ALA A 145 -4.34 34.16 8.38
CA ALA A 145 -4.70 33.07 7.48
C ALA A 145 -6.07 33.27 6.79
N SER A 146 -7.05 33.86 7.49
CA SER A 146 -8.38 34.14 6.95
C SER A 146 -8.36 35.21 5.85
N ALA A 147 -7.56 36.27 6.01
CA ALA A 147 -7.38 37.29 4.99
C ALA A 147 -6.68 36.72 3.75
N ILE A 148 -5.68 35.85 3.93
CA ILE A 148 -5.01 35.16 2.81
C ILE A 148 -6.01 34.26 2.07
N HIS A 149 -6.82 33.48 2.80
CA HIS A 149 -7.86 32.66 2.20
C HIS A 149 -8.81 33.50 1.34
N ARG A 150 -9.32 34.63 1.87
CA ARG A 150 -10.23 35.50 1.09
C ARG A 150 -9.58 35.98 -0.21
N ARG A 151 -8.35 36.49 -0.15
CA ARG A 151 -7.61 36.94 -1.34
C ARG A 151 -7.45 35.84 -2.38
N ILE A 152 -7.08 34.63 -1.95
CA ILE A 152 -6.89 33.48 -2.85
C ILE A 152 -8.23 33.00 -3.43
N SER A 153 -9.31 33.00 -2.64
CA SER A 153 -10.67 32.71 -3.12
C SER A 153 -11.10 33.70 -4.19
N ASP A 154 -10.90 35.02 -3.98
CA ASP A 154 -11.25 36.05 -4.95
C ASP A 154 -10.51 35.87 -6.29
N ILE A 155 -9.22 35.50 -6.23
CA ILE A 155 -8.43 35.16 -7.43
C ILE A 155 -9.01 33.92 -8.12
N THR A 156 -9.29 32.87 -7.35
CA THR A 156 -9.81 31.60 -7.86
C THR A 156 -11.17 31.78 -8.53
N ASP A 157 -12.07 32.55 -7.92
CA ASP A 157 -13.39 32.84 -8.47
C ASP A 157 -13.29 33.68 -9.74
N THR A 158 -12.34 34.61 -9.80
CA THR A 158 -12.05 35.36 -11.03
C THR A 158 -11.57 34.44 -12.17
N ILE A 159 -10.72 33.46 -11.86
CA ILE A 159 -10.24 32.49 -12.85
C ILE A 159 -11.39 31.60 -13.34
N ARG A 160 -12.23 31.11 -12.42
CA ARG A 160 -13.40 30.26 -12.74
C ARG A 160 -14.42 30.97 -13.61
N ASN A 161 -14.63 32.26 -13.39
CA ASN A 161 -15.56 33.09 -14.16
C ASN A 161 -14.95 33.59 -15.49
N HIS A 162 -13.68 33.31 -15.77
CA HIS A 162 -13.04 33.72 -17.01
C HIS A 162 -13.37 32.73 -18.13
N GLU A 163 -14.29 33.11 -19.03
CA GLU A 163 -14.78 32.23 -20.11
C GLU A 163 -13.67 31.54 -20.90
N GLY A 164 -12.59 32.25 -21.22
CA GLY A 164 -11.49 31.71 -22.01
C GLY A 164 -10.70 30.61 -21.28
N PHE A 165 -10.59 30.69 -19.95
CA PHE A 165 -9.91 29.66 -19.17
C PHE A 165 -10.83 28.46 -18.96
N SER A 166 -12.11 28.69 -18.65
CA SER A 166 -13.08 27.62 -18.45
C SER A 166 -13.29 26.76 -19.72
N LYS A 167 -13.35 27.39 -20.90
CA LYS A 167 -13.43 26.67 -22.19
C LYS A 167 -12.18 25.81 -22.45
N ARG A 168 -10.98 26.35 -22.19
CA ARG A 168 -9.71 25.62 -22.36
C ARG A 168 -9.55 24.50 -21.34
N TYR A 169 -9.98 24.73 -20.10
CA TYR A 169 -9.96 23.72 -19.05
C TYR A 169 -10.87 22.54 -19.41
N ALA A 170 -12.07 22.79 -19.92
CA ALA A 170 -12.98 21.75 -20.39
C ALA A 170 -12.36 20.88 -21.50
N HIS A 171 -11.56 21.46 -22.39
CA HIS A 171 -10.86 20.71 -23.45
C HIS A 171 -9.70 19.84 -22.94
N VAL A 172 -9.04 20.24 -21.85
CA VAL A 172 -7.87 19.52 -21.29
C VAL A 172 -8.29 18.46 -20.28
N SER A 173 -9.48 18.61 -19.68
CA SER A 173 -10.02 17.69 -18.67
C SER A 173 -10.90 16.57 -19.25
N MET A 174 -11.14 16.56 -20.56
CA MET A 174 -11.76 15.45 -21.30
C MET A 174 -10.68 14.49 -21.80
#